data_AF-A0A2V6Z4U7-F1
#
_entry.id   AF-A0A2V6Z4U7-F1
#
_cell.length_a   1.000
_cell.length_b   1.000
_cell.length_c   1.000
_cell.angle_alpha   90.00
_cell.angle_beta   90.00
_cell.angle_gamma   90.00
#
_symmetry.space_group_name_H-M   'P 1'
#
loop_
_entity.id
_entity.type
_entity.pdbx_description
1 polymer ?
#
loop_
_entity_poly.entity_id
_entity_poly.type
_entity_poly.pdbx_seq_one_letter_code
_entity_poly.pdbx_strand_id
1 'polypeptide(L)' 'MADAVADRMAALLGARARTFYELVRELPEVDYRTVLQAWGTLRERRVLGRDEHGRYRIRPS' A
#
# COMPACT_ATOMS: atom_id res chain seq x y z
N MET A 1 -13.74 -6.45 1.52
CA MET A 1 -13.02 -6.23 0.23
C MET A 1 -11.79 -5.36 0.43
N ALA A 2 -11.90 -4.21 1.11
CA ALA A 2 -10.77 -3.34 1.43
C ALA A 2 -9.61 -4.06 2.18
N ASP A 3 -9.90 -4.99 3.09
CA ASP A 3 -8.85 -5.75 3.79
C ASP A 3 -7.97 -6.60 2.85
N ALA A 4 -8.58 -7.30 1.90
CA ALA A 4 -7.85 -8.11 0.91
C ALA A 4 -6.99 -7.23 -0.01
N VAL A 5 -7.51 -6.04 -0.37
CA VAL A 5 -6.74 -5.04 -1.13
C VAL A 5 -5.59 -4.49 -0.28
N ALA A 6 -5.81 -4.24 1.01
CA ALA A 6 -4.76 -3.78 1.93
C ALA A 6 -3.64 -4.82 2.08
N ASP A 7 -3.98 -6.10 2.16
CA ASP A 7 -3.01 -7.20 2.20
C ASP A 7 -2.21 -7.29 0.88
N ARG A 8 -2.86 -7.09 -0.27
CA ARG A 8 -2.18 -7.02 -1.56
C ARG A 8 -1.26 -5.79 -1.67
N MET A 9 -1.69 -4.63 -1.19
CA MET A 9 -0.83 -3.43 -1.10
C MET A 9 0.37 -3.68 -0.19
N ALA A 10 0.18 -4.40 0.91
CA ALA A 10 1.26 -4.78 1.82
C ALA A 10 2.28 -5.68 1.11
N ALA A 11 1.82 -6.70 0.38
CA ALA A 11 2.68 -7.58 -0.39
C ALA A 11 3.48 -6.81 -1.45
N LEU A 12 2.85 -5.88 -2.17
CA LEU A 12 3.55 -4.98 -3.10
C LEU A 12 4.66 -4.20 -2.37
N LEU A 13 4.33 -3.49 -1.29
CA LEU A 13 5.31 -2.71 -0.53
C LEU A 13 6.42 -3.54 0.13
N GLY A 14 6.15 -4.81 0.44
CA GLY A 14 7.15 -5.76 0.92
C GLY A 14 8.15 -6.18 -0.16
N ALA A 15 7.69 -6.29 -1.41
CA ALA A 15 8.56 -6.65 -2.53
C ALA A 15 9.46 -5.48 -2.99
N ARG A 16 8.95 -4.25 -2.97
CA ARG A 16 9.66 -3.04 -3.41
C ARG A 16 9.00 -1.78 -2.84
N ALA A 17 9.83 -0.81 -2.46
CA ALA A 17 9.35 0.51 -2.10
C ALA A 17 8.65 1.20 -3.29
N ARG A 18 7.45 1.76 -3.06
CA ARG A 18 6.60 2.39 -4.09
C ARG A 18 5.98 3.69 -3.60
N THR A 19 5.75 4.62 -4.50
CA THR A 19 4.84 5.75 -4.28
C THR A 19 3.39 5.25 -4.18
N PHE A 20 2.51 6.07 -3.61
CA PHE A 20 1.08 5.76 -3.59
C PHE A 20 0.50 5.66 -5.02
N TYR A 21 0.96 6.49 -5.94
CA TYR A 21 0.52 6.45 -7.34
C TYR A 21 0.93 5.15 -8.04
N GLU A 22 2.15 4.66 -7.82
CA GLU A 22 2.56 3.34 -8.30
C GLU A 22 1.68 2.23 -7.72
N LEU A 23 1.33 2.28 -6.43
CA LEU A 23 0.43 1.30 -5.81
C LEU A 23 -0.96 1.30 -6.47
N VAL A 24 -1.54 2.47 -6.75
CA VAL A 24 -2.83 2.57 -7.45
C VAL A 24 -2.74 1.96 -8.86
N ARG A 25 -1.63 2.19 -9.57
CA ARG A 25 -1.42 1.65 -10.92
C ARG A 25 -1.26 0.12 -10.98
N GLU A 26 -0.82 -0.50 -9.88
CA GLU A 26 -0.67 -1.96 -9.75
C GLU A 26 -2.00 -2.66 -9.41
N LEU A 27 -3.07 -1.88 -9.24
CA LEU A 27 -4.42 -2.33 -8.89
C LEU A 27 -5.47 -1.78 -9.89
N PRO A 28 -5.27 -1.92 -11.22
CA PRO A 28 -6.15 -1.30 -12.22
C PRO A 28 -7.59 -1.81 -12.18
N GLU A 29 -7.82 -3.00 -11.64
CA GLU A 29 -9.14 -3.64 -11.50
C GLU A 29 -9.90 -3.19 -10.25
N VAL A 30 -9.25 -2.45 -9.34
CA VAL A 30 -9.84 -2.00 -8.08
C VAL A 30 -10.28 -0.55 -8.22
N ASP A 31 -11.53 -0.25 -7.86
CA ASP A 31 -12.00 1.13 -7.86
C ASP A 31 -11.21 2.00 -6.87
N TYR A 32 -11.03 3.26 -7.21
CA TYR A 32 -10.17 4.18 -6.45
C TYR A 32 -10.64 4.37 -4.99
N ARG A 33 -11.95 4.32 -4.74
CA ARG A 33 -12.49 4.44 -3.38
C ARG A 33 -12.07 3.24 -2.52
N THR A 34 -12.16 2.03 -3.05
CA THR A 34 -11.69 0.82 -2.37
C THR A 34 -10.18 0.89 -2.11
N VAL A 35 -9.37 1.42 -3.05
CA VAL A 35 -7.93 1.62 -2.83
C VAL A 35 -7.67 2.60 -1.68
N LEU A 36 -8.40 3.71 -1.60
CA LEU A 36 -8.25 4.68 -0.50
C LEU A 36 -8.63 4.09 0.86
N GLN A 37 -9.70 3.30 0.93
CA GLN A 37 -10.11 2.60 2.15
C GLN A 37 -9.04 1.60 2.57
N ALA A 38 -8.58 0.76 1.64
CA ALA A 38 -7.52 -0.22 1.86
C ALA A 38 -6.21 0.44 2.32
N TRP A 39 -5.87 1.62 1.77
CA TRP A 39 -4.72 2.39 2.20
C TRP A 39 -4.84 2.87 3.66
N GLY A 40 -6.02 3.31 4.08
CA GLY A 40 -6.32 3.64 5.48
C GLY A 40 -6.09 2.43 6.39
N THR A 41 -6.73 1.30 6.04
CA THR A 41 -6.59 0.02 6.76
C THR A 41 -5.14 -0.45 6.85
N LEU A 42 -4.37 -0.35 5.76
CA LEU A 42 -2.94 -0.72 5.76
C LEU A 42 -2.14 0.12 6.76
N ARG A 43 -2.39 1.44 6.81
CA ARG A 43 -1.69 2.38 7.70
C ARG A 43 -2.04 2.17 9.18
N GLU A 44 -3.23 1.68 9.47
CA GLU A 44 -3.64 1.30 10.82
C GLU A 44 -2.97 -0.02 11.25
N ARG A 45 -2.85 -0.99 10.34
CA ARG A 45 -2.34 -2.34 10.63
C ARG A 45 -0.82 -2.47 10.58
N ARG A 46 -0.13 -1.61 9.81
CA ARG A 46 1.30 -1.73 9.53
C ARG A 46 2.03 -0.43 9.76
N VAL A 47 3.27 -0.55 10.24
CA VAL A 47 4.18 0.57 10.35
C VAL A 47 4.81 0.85 9.00
N LEU A 48 4.36 1.91 8.33
CA LEU A 48 4.96 2.36 7.07
C LEU A 48 6.16 3.26 7.34
N GLY A 49 7.26 2.98 6.64
CA GLY A 49 8.39 3.90 6.50
C GLY A 49 8.41 4.53 5.12
N ARG A 50 9.35 5.45 4.90
CA ARG A 50 9.72 5.94 3.56
C ARG A 50 11.20 5.70 3.30
N ASP A 51 11.57 5.57 2.03
CA ASP A 51 12.97 5.61 1.58
C ASP A 51 13.44 7.06 1.37
N GLU A 52 14.70 7.23 0.95
CA GLU A 52 15.30 8.55 0.67
C GLU A 52 14.63 9.31 -0.47
N HIS A 53 13.87 8.62 -1.32
CA HIS A 53 13.09 9.20 -2.41
C HIS A 53 11.62 9.42 -2.05
N GLY A 54 11.23 9.21 -0.78
CA GLY A 54 9.86 9.38 -0.30
C GLY A 54 8.90 8.26 -0.69
N ARG A 55 9.38 7.13 -1.23
CA ARG A 55 8.55 5.95 -1.54
C ARG A 55 8.23 5.18 -0.26
N TYR A 56 7.01 4.68 -0.15
CA TYR A 56 6.58 3.88 1.00
C TYR A 56 7.22 2.50 0.99
N ARG A 57 7.54 2.00 2.18
CA ARG A 57 7.96 0.61 2.45
C ARG A 57 7.36 0.13 3.77
N ILE A 58 7.19 -1.18 3.92
CA ILE A 58 6.86 -1.76 5.23
C ILE A 58 8.14 -1.79 6.07
N ARG A 59 8.09 -1.28 7.31
CA ARG A 59 9.18 -1.52 8.25
C ARG A 59 9.05 -2.92 8.85
N PRO A 60 10.15 -3.69 8.96
CA PRO A 60 10.15 -4.88 9.80
C PRO A 60 9.73 -4.47 11.22
N SER A 61 8.82 -5.27 11.80
CA SER A 61 8.29 -5.09 13.15
C SER A 61 9.32 -5.50 14.18
#